data_AF-A0A832CFY0-F1
#
_entry.id   AF-A0A832CFY0-F1
#
_cell.length_a   1.000
_cell.length_b   1.000
_cell.length_c   1.000
_cell.angle_alpha   90.00
_cell.angle_beta   90.00
_cell.angle_gamma   90.00
#
_symmetry.space_group_name_H-M   'P 1'
#
loop_
_entity.id
_entity.type
_entity.pdbx_description
1 polymer ?
#
loop_
_entity_poly.entity_id
_entity_poly.type
_entity_poly.pdbx_seq_one_letter_code
_entity_poly.pdbx_strand_id
1 'polypeptide(L)' 'MTSVKIAVIGAGSVAWSATLIRDLCMTPDLRGSTVSLMDINEERLKLVHAIATRYAREVKADLKFEA' A
#
# COMPACT_ATOMS: atom_id res chain seq x y z
N MET A 1 -8.18 15.92 9.06
CA MET A 1 -8.12 15.39 7.69
C MET A 1 -8.89 14.08 7.66
N THR A 2 -9.76 13.89 6.68
CA THR A 2 -10.58 12.69 6.52
C THR A 2 -9.70 11.53 6.07
N SER A 3 -9.59 10.48 6.89
CA SER A 3 -8.95 9.23 6.49
C SER A 3 -9.76 8.57 5.39
N VAL A 4 -9.15 8.27 4.25
CA VAL A 4 -9.82 7.57 3.14
C VAL A 4 -9.40 6.10 3.12
N LYS A 5 -10.27 5.24 2.55
CA LYS A 5 -9.95 3.85 2.28
C LYS A 5 -9.71 3.66 0.78
N ILE A 6 -8.52 3.21 0.42
CA ILE A 6 -8.08 2.99 -0.97
C ILE A 6 -7.99 1.48 -1.20
N ALA A 7 -8.77 0.95 -2.14
CA ALA A 7 -8.74 -0.46 -2.49
C ALA A 7 -7.97 -0.68 -3.80
N VAL A 8 -7.03 -1.62 -3.80
CA VAL A 8 -6.18 -1.95 -4.95
C VAL A 8 -6.44 -3.41 -5.34
N ILE A 9 -7.14 -3.61 -6.45
CA ILE A 9 -7.48 -4.93 -6.99
C ILE A 9 -6.44 -5.34 -8.03
N GLY A 10 -5.87 -6.54 -7.91
CA GLY A 10 -4.74 -6.97 -8.72
C GLY A 10 -3.39 -6.47 -8.17
N ALA A 11 -3.31 -6.30 -6.85
CA ALA A 11 -2.14 -5.79 -6.15
C ALA A 11 -0.89 -6.67 -6.31
N GLY A 12 -1.02 -7.94 -6.73
CA GLY A 12 0.07 -8.85 -7.00
C GLY A 12 1.00 -8.41 -8.14
N SER A 13 0.62 -7.40 -8.92
CA SER A 13 1.51 -6.72 -9.88
C SER A 13 2.63 -5.95 -9.15
N VAL A 14 3.66 -6.66 -8.68
CA VAL A 14 4.70 -6.13 -7.76
C VAL A 14 5.31 -4.81 -8.22
N ALA A 15 5.72 -4.71 -9.49
CA ALA A 15 6.36 -3.50 -10.02
C ALA A 15 5.41 -2.29 -10.06
N TRP A 16 4.16 -2.52 -10.46
CA TRP A 16 3.14 -1.48 -10.49
C TRP A 16 2.73 -1.07 -9.07
N SER A 17 2.42 -2.05 -8.21
CA SER A 17 2.02 -1.81 -6.82
C SER A 17 3.10 -1.11 -6.01
N ALA A 18 4.38 -1.46 -6.19
CA ALA A 18 5.48 -0.77 -5.53
C ALA A 18 5.58 0.72 -5.92
N THR A 19 5.26 1.06 -7.17
CA THR A 19 5.20 2.44 -7.64
C THR A 19 4.02 3.18 -7.00
N LEU A 20 2.83 2.56 -7.00
CA LEU A 20 1.65 3.11 -6.34
C LEU A 20 1.89 3.36 -4.84
N ILE A 21 2.46 2.38 -4.13
CA ILE A 21 2.75 2.49 -2.70
C ILE A 21 3.71 3.67 -2.44
N ARG A 22 4.73 3.83 -3.28
CA ARG A 22 5.66 4.97 -3.18
C ARG A 22 4.91 6.30 -3.28
N ASP A 23 4.06 6.45 -4.29
CA ASP A 23 3.33 7.68 -4.53
C ASP A 23 2.36 7.98 -3.37
N LEU A 24 1.66 6.96 -2.87
CA LEU A 24 0.77 7.06 -1.70
C LEU A 24 1.55 7.55 -0.47
N CYS A 25 2.70 6.93 -0.17
CA CYS A 25 3.53 7.31 0.97
C CYS A 25 4.10 8.73 0.88
N MET A 26 4.30 9.23 -0.34
CA MET A 26 4.83 10.57 -0.60
C MET A 26 3.74 11.65 -0.68
N THR A 27 2.45 11.28 -0.61
CA THR A 27 1.33 12.22 -0.69
C THR A 27 0.84 12.60 0.71
N PRO A 28 1.18 13.78 1.25
CA PRO A 28 0.88 14.12 2.65
C PRO A 28 -0.61 14.19 2.97
N ASP A 29 -1.44 14.55 1.98
CA ASP A 29 -2.89 14.66 2.13
C ASP A 29 -3.58 13.30 2.35
N LEU A 30 -2.89 12.20 2.05
CA LEU A 30 -3.38 10.84 2.26
C LEU A 30 -2.97 10.24 3.62
N ARG A 31 -2.25 10.99 4.47
CA ARG A 31 -1.86 10.50 5.80
C ARG A 31 -3.07 10.11 6.65
N GLY A 32 -2.92 9.03 7.41
CA GLY A 32 -3.98 8.41 8.20
C GLY A 32 -4.92 7.49 7.40
N SER A 33 -4.71 7.35 6.09
CA SER A 33 -5.54 6.50 5.22
C SER A 33 -5.18 5.02 5.34
N THR A 34 -6.12 4.17 4.90
CA THR A 34 -5.94 2.72 4.84
C THR A 34 -5.94 2.26 3.38
N VAL A 35 -4.95 1.45 3.02
CA VAL A 35 -4.80 0.84 1.70
C VAL A 35 -5.08 -0.65 1.82
N SER A 36 -6.14 -1.15 1.19
CA SER A 36 -6.47 -2.57 1.12
C SER A 36 -5.97 -3.15 -0.20
N LEU A 37 -5.01 -4.06 -0.11
CA LEU A 37 -4.43 -4.79 -1.22
C LEU A 37 -5.22 -6.07 -1.43
N MET A 38 -5.57 -6.39 -2.68
CA MET A 38 -6.25 -7.62 -3.03
C MET A 38 -5.61 -8.24 -4.26
N ASP A 39 -5.36 -9.55 -4.20
CA ASP A 39 -4.99 -10.36 -5.35
C ASP A 39 -5.48 -11.80 -5.15
N ILE A 40 -5.73 -12.52 -6.23
CA ILE A 40 -6.10 -13.95 -6.18
C ILE A 40 -4.89 -14.83 -5.87
N ASN A 41 -3.66 -14.33 -6.13
CA ASN A 41 -2.43 -15.04 -5.85
C ASN A 41 -1.87 -14.59 -4.48
N GLU A 42 -2.01 -15.47 -3.49
CA GLU A 42 -1.61 -15.22 -2.10
C GLU A 42 -0.11 -14.95 -1.94
N GLU A 43 0.76 -15.64 -2.70
CA GLU A 43 2.21 -15.44 -2.63
C GLU A 43 2.61 -14.04 -3.10
N ARG A 44 2.04 -13.60 -4.23
CA ARG A 44 2.25 -12.26 -4.78
C ARG A 44 1.69 -11.19 -3.85
N LEU A 45 0.53 -11.43 -3.27
CA LEU A 45 -0.10 -10.53 -2.30
C LEU A 45 0.76 -10.35 -1.05
N LYS A 46 1.25 -11.45 -0.45
CA LYS A 46 2.16 -11.42 0.71
C LYS A 46 3.42 -10.63 0.42
N LEU A 47 4.01 -10.82 -0.76
CA LEU A 47 5.21 -10.07 -1.17
C LEU A 47 4.94 -8.57 -1.25
N VAL A 48 3.83 -8.16 -1.87
CA VAL A 48 3.46 -6.75 -2.02
C VAL A 48 3.14 -6.11 -0.69
N HIS A 49 2.41 -6.81 0.18
CA HIS A 49 2.11 -6.35 1.54
C HIS A 49 3.39 -6.15 2.37
N ALA A 50 4.36 -7.07 2.27
CA ALA A 50 5.65 -6.94 2.93
C ALA A 50 6.46 -5.73 2.42
N ILE A 51 6.49 -5.52 1.10
CA ILE A 51 7.10 -4.33 0.49
C ILE A 51 6.42 -3.07 0.98
N ALA A 52 5.08 -3.04 0.99
CA ALA A 52 4.30 -1.88 1.40
C ALA A 52 4.57 -1.47 2.84
N THR A 53 4.49 -2.44 3.74
CA THR A 53 4.72 -2.25 5.18
C THR A 53 6.16 -1.80 5.44
N ARG A 54 7.14 -2.40 4.76
CA ARG A 54 8.54 -2.03 4.91
C ARG A 54 8.80 -0.62 4.39
N TYR A 55 8.31 -0.29 3.20
CA TYR A 55 8.52 1.01 2.57
C TYR A 55 7.93 2.13 3.42
N ALA A 56 6.67 2.00 3.85
CA ALA A 56 6.00 2.98 4.69
C ALA A 56 6.73 3.23 6.01
N ARG A 57 7.27 2.16 6.63
CA ARG A 57 8.10 2.28 7.83
C ARG A 57 9.41 3.02 7.59
N GLU A 58 10.10 2.71 6.48
CA GLU A 58 11.38 3.36 6.13
C GLU A 58 11.22 4.86 5.87
N VAL A 59 10.14 5.26 5.18
CA VAL A 59 9.86 6.68 4.88
C VAL A 59 9.03 7.39 5.94
N LYS A 60 8.68 6.69 7.03
CA LYS A 60 7.81 7.20 8.12
C LYS A 60 6.47 7.74 7.60
N ALA A 61 5.90 7.09 6.58
CA ALA A 61 4.57 7.42 6.09
C ALA A 61 3.50 6.95 7.08
N ASP A 62 2.52 7.81 7.32
CA ASP A 62 1.35 7.49 8.13
C ASP A 62 0.27 6.87 7.23
N LEU A 63 0.46 5.60 6.86
CA LEU A 63 -0.48 4.81 6.07
C LEU A 63 -0.61 3.41 6.65
N LYS A 64 -1.83 2.88 6.65
CA LYS A 64 -2.13 1.49 7.07
C LYS A 64 -2.31 0.61 5.85
N PHE A 65 -1.72 -0.58 5.85
CA PHE A 65 -1.89 -1.56 4.78
C PHE A 65 -2.65 -2.78 5.31
N GLU A 66 -3.62 -3.24 4.54
CA GLU A 66 -4.39 -4.48 4.75
C GLU A 66 -4.22 -5.35 3.49
N ALA A 67 -4.20 -6.67 3.64
CA ALA A 67 -4.10 -7.64 2.53
C ALA A 67 -5.14 -8.76 2.72
#